data_AF-A0A3D0SR84-F1
#
_entry.id   AF-A0A3D0SR84-F1
#
_cell.length_a   1.000
_cell.length_b   1.000
_cell.length_c   1.000
_cell.angle_alpha   90.00
_cell.angle_beta   90.00
_cell.angle_gamma   90.00
#
_symmetry.space_group_name_H-M   'P 1'
#
loop_
_entity.id
_entity.type
_entity.pdbx_description
1 polymer ?
#
loop_
_entity_poly.entity_id
_entity_poly.type
_entity_poly.pdbx_seq_one_letter_code
_entity_poly.pdbx_strand_id
1 'polypeptide(L)'
;MTKTDLLGMYRTAINRVQFAYASLVLWAYPDTPHFFDAFYEQLPNDIKPHAHVLNLVHDEVALKIAAEQLYDKSYRAALNDLLALTKEYCHATGQLSELKAQPWYPLWCLLRNCFAHDMKFNFNPTEQEMLPVIWNGVTIDISMNRKALTHGQCSHAKTLELLEVVRAFIEQHVA
;
A
#
# COMPACT_ATOMS: atom_id res chain seq x y z
N MET A 1 -15.41 11.88 -13.44
CA MET A 1 -14.10 12.11 -12.80
C MET A 1 -13.17 12.70 -13.85
N THR A 2 -12.48 13.80 -13.55
CA THR A 2 -11.46 14.40 -14.44
C THR A 2 -10.07 13.80 -14.16
N LYS A 3 -9.11 14.01 -15.07
CA LYS A 3 -7.69 13.66 -14.84
C LYS A 3 -7.15 14.30 -13.56
N THR A 4 -7.48 15.56 -13.32
CA THR A 4 -7.07 16.30 -12.12
C THR A 4 -7.63 15.67 -10.85
N ASP A 5 -8.90 15.25 -10.87
CA ASP A 5 -9.52 14.55 -9.73
C ASP A 5 -8.79 13.24 -9.44
N LEU A 6 -8.52 12.43 -10.48
CA LEU A 6 -7.82 11.16 -10.35
C LEU A 6 -6.42 11.36 -9.76
N LEU A 7 -5.64 12.30 -10.29
CA LEU A 7 -4.31 12.63 -9.76
C LEU A 7 -4.38 13.14 -8.31
N GLY A 8 -5.43 13.88 -7.94
CA GLY A 8 -5.70 14.29 -6.56
C GLY A 8 -5.95 13.10 -5.63
N MET A 9 -6.67 12.08 -6.10
CA MET A 9 -6.90 10.83 -5.36
C MET A 9 -5.60 10.04 -5.20
N TYR A 10 -4.78 9.94 -6.25
CA TYR A 10 -3.45 9.33 -6.17
C TYR A 10 -2.55 10.01 -5.13
N ARG A 11 -2.45 11.34 -5.18
CA ARG A 11 -1.67 12.11 -4.19
C ARG A 11 -2.13 11.80 -2.77
N THR A 12 -3.45 11.77 -2.54
CA THR A 12 -4.02 11.49 -1.22
C THR A 12 -3.70 10.07 -0.75
N ALA A 13 -3.85 9.06 -1.62
CA ALA A 13 -3.57 7.67 -1.28
C ALA A 13 -2.07 7.44 -1.01
N ILE A 14 -1.20 8.01 -1.85
CA ILE A 14 0.26 7.96 -1.68
C ILE A 14 0.68 8.63 -0.37
N ASN A 15 0.14 9.81 -0.05
CA ASN A 15 0.44 10.49 1.21
C ASN A 15 0.03 9.65 2.43
N ARG A 16 -1.12 8.96 2.38
CA ARG A 16 -1.55 8.05 3.47
C ARG A 16 -0.60 6.88 3.63
N VAL A 17 -0.19 6.27 2.52
CA VAL A 17 0.80 5.20 2.48
C VAL A 17 2.14 5.66 3.08
N GLN A 18 2.62 6.84 2.67
CA GLN A 18 3.86 7.42 3.18
C GLN A 18 3.77 7.72 4.68
N PHE A 19 2.63 8.24 5.14
CA PHE A 19 2.40 8.51 6.56
C PHE A 19 2.35 7.23 7.41
N ALA A 20 1.70 6.18 6.90
CA ALA A 20 1.68 4.87 7.55
C ALA A 20 3.09 4.26 7.62
N TYR A 21 3.89 4.39 6.56
CA TYR A 21 5.27 3.94 6.55
C TYR A 21 6.17 4.74 7.52
N ALA A 22 6.03 6.07 7.53
CA ALA A 22 6.74 6.92 8.49
C ALA A 22 6.39 6.55 9.94
N SER A 23 5.12 6.25 10.20
CA SER A 23 4.65 5.77 11.50
C SER A 23 5.31 4.44 11.86
N LEU A 24 5.34 3.47 10.94
CA LEU A 24 6.01 2.18 11.17
C LEU A 24 7.49 2.36 11.56
N VAL A 25 8.21 3.26 10.88
CA VAL A 25 9.61 3.58 11.20
C VAL A 25 9.75 4.18 12.59
N LEU A 26 8.86 5.11 12.96
CA LEU A 26 8.86 5.74 14.28
C LEU A 26 8.62 4.71 15.40
N TRP A 27 7.63 3.84 15.21
CA TRP A 27 7.24 2.83 16.21
C TRP A 27 8.19 1.63 16.28
N ALA A 28 9.08 1.47 15.30
CA ALA A 28 10.15 0.47 15.33
C ALA A 28 11.36 0.90 16.19
N TYR A 29 11.32 2.09 16.81
CA TYR A 29 12.42 2.56 17.65
C TYR A 29 12.55 1.70 18.93
N PRO A 30 13.74 1.18 19.27
CA PRO A 30 13.92 0.21 20.37
C PRO A 30 13.47 0.68 21.75
N ASP A 31 13.41 1.99 21.99
CA ASP A 31 12.99 2.58 23.27
C ASP A 31 11.82 3.56 23.08
N THR A 32 10.87 3.15 22.23
CA THR A 32 9.67 3.93 21.91
C THR A 32 8.92 4.39 23.17
N PRO A 33 8.67 3.56 24.21
CA PRO A 33 7.92 4.01 25.38
C PRO A 33 8.58 5.17 26.11
N HIS A 34 9.89 5.06 26.39
CA HIS A 34 10.62 6.10 27.11
C HIS A 34 10.71 7.41 26.31
N PHE A 35 10.97 7.31 25.00
CA PHE A 35 10.96 8.48 24.11
C PHE A 35 9.58 9.14 24.09
N PHE A 36 8.52 8.35 24.02
CA PHE A 36 7.14 8.84 23.95
C PHE A 36 6.75 9.57 25.24
N ASP A 37 7.10 9.01 26.41
CA ASP A 37 6.85 9.65 27.71
C ASP A 37 7.59 10.98 27.85
N ALA A 38 8.89 11.00 27.54
CA ALA A 38 9.71 12.20 27.64
C ALA A 38 9.25 13.32 26.66
N PHE A 39 8.79 12.95 25.47
CA PHE A 39 8.18 13.88 24.52
C PHE A 39 6.81 14.38 25.01
N TYR A 40 6.00 13.48 25.57
CA TYR A 40 4.66 13.77 26.06
C TYR A 40 4.65 14.74 27.24
N GLU A 41 5.61 14.65 28.16
CA GLU A 41 5.73 15.59 29.29
C GLU A 41 5.94 17.05 28.85
N GLN A 42 6.40 17.25 27.61
CA GLN A 42 6.67 18.57 27.03
C GLN A 42 5.47 19.12 26.22
N LEU A 43 4.43 18.31 25.99
CA LEU A 43 3.28 18.73 25.18
C LEU A 43 2.29 19.60 25.97
N PRO A 44 1.64 20.56 25.29
CA PRO A 44 0.50 21.30 25.83
C PRO A 44 -0.63 20.37 26.33
N ASN A 45 -1.33 20.79 27.39
CA ASN A 45 -2.38 19.97 28.04
C ASN A 45 -3.55 19.58 27.11
N ASP A 46 -3.80 20.36 26.06
CA ASP A 46 -4.85 20.15 25.05
C ASP A 46 -4.47 19.08 23.99
N ILE A 47 -3.22 18.63 23.97
CA ILE A 47 -2.71 17.62 23.02
C ILE A 47 -2.39 16.30 23.74
N LYS A 48 -2.88 16.12 24.98
CA LYS A 48 -2.56 14.93 25.76
C LYS A 48 -3.20 13.66 25.18
N PRO A 49 -2.42 12.61 24.81
CA PRO A 49 -2.94 11.30 24.45
C PRO A 49 -3.92 10.74 25.47
N HIS A 50 -4.95 10.07 24.96
CA HIS A 50 -5.82 9.24 25.77
C HIS A 50 -5.03 8.11 26.44
N ALA A 51 -5.43 7.68 27.64
CA ALA A 51 -4.77 6.60 28.38
C ALA A 51 -4.62 5.30 27.56
N HIS A 52 -5.56 5.00 26.66
CA HIS A 52 -5.45 3.85 25.76
C HIS A 52 -4.25 3.93 24.80
N VAL A 53 -3.85 5.13 24.37
CA VAL A 53 -2.66 5.32 23.52
C VAL A 53 -1.40 5.05 24.34
N LEU A 54 -1.35 5.54 25.59
CA LEU A 54 -0.22 5.26 26.49
C LEU A 54 -0.08 3.76 26.74
N ASN A 55 -1.18 3.07 27.04
CA ASN A 55 -1.18 1.63 27.24
C ASN A 55 -0.72 0.87 25.99
N LEU A 56 -1.15 1.29 24.80
CA LEU A 56 -0.70 0.70 23.54
C LEU A 56 0.81 0.89 23.34
N VAL A 57 1.32 2.10 23.58
CA VAL A 57 2.75 2.43 23.40
C VAL A 57 3.64 1.61 24.34
N HIS A 58 3.17 1.33 25.56
CA HIS A 58 3.91 0.54 26.56
C HIS A 58 3.81 -0.98 26.35
N ASP A 59 2.93 -1.45 25.48
CA ASP A 59 2.82 -2.85 25.10
C ASP A 59 3.53 -3.06 23.76
N GLU A 60 4.82 -3.44 23.82
CA GLU A 60 5.67 -3.61 22.63
C GLU A 60 5.04 -4.55 21.59
N VAL A 61 4.43 -5.65 22.04
CA VAL A 61 3.83 -6.66 21.17
C VAL A 61 2.59 -6.08 20.49
N ALA A 62 1.69 -5.46 21.28
CA ALA A 62 0.48 -4.87 20.72
C ALA A 62 0.79 -3.69 19.78
N LEU A 63 1.76 -2.84 20.13
CA LEU A 63 2.19 -1.72 19.30
C LEU A 63 2.72 -2.21 17.96
N LYS A 64 3.61 -3.21 17.97
CA LYS A 64 4.17 -3.79 16.74
C LYS A 64 3.08 -4.33 15.83
N ILE A 65 2.16 -5.13 16.38
CA ILE A 65 1.02 -5.67 15.63
C ILE A 65 0.15 -4.55 15.06
N ALA A 66 -0.17 -3.53 15.85
CA ALA A 66 -0.99 -2.40 15.43
C ALA A 66 -0.32 -1.59 14.31
N ALA A 67 0.99 -1.37 14.40
CA ALA A 67 1.76 -0.66 13.38
C ALA A 67 1.80 -1.43 12.05
N GLU A 68 2.05 -2.74 12.09
CA GLU A 68 2.00 -3.62 10.91
C GLU A 68 0.60 -3.62 10.27
N GLN A 69 -0.47 -3.69 11.07
CA GLN A 69 -1.84 -3.64 10.56
C GLN A 69 -2.24 -2.29 9.98
N LEU A 70 -1.81 -1.17 10.58
CA LEU A 70 -2.05 0.17 10.03
C LEU A 70 -1.44 0.30 8.63
N TYR A 71 -0.24 -0.24 8.48
CA TYR A 71 0.47 -0.29 7.23
C TYR A 71 -0.29 -1.12 6.18
N ASP A 72 -0.65 -2.37 6.49
CA ASP A 72 -1.35 -3.26 5.56
C ASP A 72 -2.67 -2.67 5.09
N LYS A 73 -3.42 -2.04 6.00
CA LYS A 73 -4.68 -1.34 5.66
C LYS A 73 -4.46 -0.21 4.67
N SER A 74 -3.40 0.57 4.86
CA SER A 74 -3.12 1.73 4.01
C SER A 74 -2.79 1.32 2.57
N TYR A 75 -1.96 0.29 2.41
CA TYR A 75 -1.62 -0.25 1.09
C TYR A 75 -2.75 -1.01 0.44
N ARG A 76 -3.50 -1.80 1.21
CA ARG A 76 -4.72 -2.46 0.72
C ARG A 76 -5.71 -1.44 0.16
N ALA A 77 -5.97 -0.35 0.88
CA ALA A 77 -6.85 0.70 0.41
C ALA A 77 -6.32 1.32 -0.88
N ALA A 78 -5.05 1.74 -0.90
CA ALA A 78 -4.42 2.36 -2.06
C ALA A 78 -4.45 1.45 -3.31
N LEU A 79 -4.08 0.17 -3.18
CA LEU A 79 -4.06 -0.77 -4.31
C LEU A 79 -5.46 -1.07 -4.84
N ASN A 80 -6.45 -1.21 -3.97
CA ASN A 80 -7.83 -1.50 -4.38
C ASN A 80 -8.49 -0.28 -5.03
N ASP A 81 -8.49 0.85 -4.33
CA ASP A 81 -9.23 2.04 -4.73
C ASP A 81 -8.65 2.64 -6.00
N LEU A 82 -7.32 2.81 -6.06
CA LEU A 82 -6.68 3.41 -7.23
C LEU A 82 -6.79 2.51 -8.47
N LEU A 83 -6.82 1.18 -8.33
CA LEU A 83 -6.99 0.30 -9.49
C LEU A 83 -8.40 0.45 -10.07
N ALA A 84 -9.40 0.48 -9.20
CA ALA A 84 -10.79 0.68 -9.63
C ALA A 84 -10.96 2.03 -10.32
N LEU A 85 -10.50 3.12 -9.68
CA LEU A 85 -10.59 4.48 -10.20
C LEU A 85 -9.86 4.64 -11.53
N THR A 86 -8.64 4.13 -11.65
CA THR A 86 -7.86 4.22 -12.90
C THR A 86 -8.49 3.42 -14.03
N LYS A 87 -9.03 2.23 -13.74
CA LYS A 87 -9.76 1.45 -14.74
C LYS A 87 -11.03 2.15 -15.19
N GLU A 88 -11.79 2.73 -14.26
CA GLU A 88 -13.00 3.48 -14.57
C GLU A 88 -12.68 4.69 -15.44
N TYR A 89 -11.64 5.44 -15.08
CA TYR A 89 -11.17 6.58 -15.86
C TYR A 89 -10.76 6.19 -17.28
N CYS A 90 -9.83 5.24 -17.41
CA CYS A 90 -9.37 4.79 -18.71
C CYS A 90 -10.48 4.14 -19.54
N HIS A 91 -11.47 3.52 -18.90
CA HIS A 91 -12.64 3.04 -19.63
C HIS A 91 -13.47 4.19 -20.20
N ALA A 92 -13.75 5.22 -19.39
CA ALA A 92 -14.51 6.40 -19.81
C ALA A 92 -13.78 7.23 -20.90
N THR A 93 -12.44 7.25 -20.89
CA THR A 93 -11.64 7.95 -21.91
C THR A 93 -11.23 7.08 -23.10
N GLY A 94 -11.63 5.81 -23.13
CA GLY A 94 -11.29 4.88 -24.21
C GLY A 94 -9.84 4.38 -24.20
N GLN A 95 -9.10 4.55 -23.10
CA GLN A 95 -7.68 4.23 -22.93
C GLN A 95 -7.43 2.95 -22.11
N LEU A 96 -8.44 2.08 -22.00
CA LEU A 96 -8.35 0.86 -21.19
C LEU A 96 -7.35 -0.15 -21.77
N SER A 97 -7.21 -0.20 -23.09
CA SER A 97 -6.21 -1.03 -23.78
C SER A 97 -4.79 -0.62 -23.41
N GLU A 98 -4.53 0.67 -23.37
CA GLU A 98 -3.24 1.30 -23.11
C GLU A 98 -2.83 1.05 -21.66
N LEU A 99 -3.78 1.14 -20.72
CA LEU A 99 -3.59 0.76 -19.33
C LEU A 99 -3.21 -0.73 -19.20
N LYS A 100 -3.96 -1.62 -19.85
CA LYS A 100 -3.71 -3.08 -19.79
C LYS A 100 -2.41 -3.50 -20.45
N ALA A 101 -1.94 -2.74 -21.43
CA ALA A 101 -0.66 -2.98 -22.11
C ALA A 101 0.56 -2.61 -21.26
N GLN A 102 0.38 -1.90 -20.14
CA GLN A 102 1.51 -1.52 -19.29
C GLN A 102 2.16 -2.74 -18.62
N PRO A 103 3.50 -2.82 -18.58
CA PRO A 103 4.21 -3.99 -18.05
C PRO A 103 3.97 -4.22 -16.55
N TRP A 104 3.61 -3.18 -15.81
CA TRP A 104 3.29 -3.25 -14.38
C TRP A 104 1.83 -3.62 -14.08
N TYR A 105 0.94 -3.58 -15.09
CA TYR A 105 -0.50 -3.77 -14.87
C TYR A 105 -0.86 -5.17 -14.34
N PRO A 106 -0.29 -6.27 -14.86
CA PRO A 106 -0.52 -7.60 -14.30
C PRO A 106 -0.08 -7.70 -12.83
N LEU A 107 1.07 -7.12 -12.48
CA LEU A 107 1.56 -7.11 -11.10
C LEU A 107 0.57 -6.41 -10.18
N TRP A 108 0.06 -5.25 -10.58
CA TRP A 108 -0.92 -4.53 -9.78
C TRP A 108 -2.22 -5.31 -9.58
N CYS A 109 -2.71 -6.00 -10.62
CA CYS A 109 -3.88 -6.87 -10.48
C CYS A 109 -3.66 -7.97 -9.44
N LEU A 110 -2.51 -8.65 -9.50
CA LEU A 110 -2.16 -9.74 -8.57
C LEU A 110 -1.97 -9.22 -7.13
N LEU A 111 -1.27 -8.11 -6.94
CA LEU A 111 -1.08 -7.50 -5.63
C LEU A 111 -2.42 -7.05 -5.05
N ARG A 112 -3.27 -6.40 -5.85
CA ARG A 112 -4.61 -6.00 -5.41
C ARG A 112 -5.40 -7.20 -4.90
N ASN A 113 -5.40 -8.31 -5.62
CA ASN A 113 -6.11 -9.52 -5.21
C ASN A 113 -5.50 -10.15 -3.94
N CYS A 114 -4.17 -10.20 -3.83
CA CYS A 114 -3.49 -10.66 -2.62
C CYS A 114 -3.88 -9.83 -1.38
N PHE A 115 -3.84 -8.49 -1.49
CA PHE A 115 -4.16 -7.58 -0.39
C PHE A 115 -5.67 -7.51 -0.09
N ALA A 116 -6.54 -7.77 -1.07
CA ALA A 116 -7.98 -7.74 -0.88
C ALA A 116 -8.51 -8.88 0.01
N HIS A 117 -7.72 -9.93 0.25
CA HIS A 117 -8.12 -11.07 1.05
C HIS A 117 -7.32 -11.14 2.37
N ASP A 118 -6.59 -12.24 2.57
CA ASP A 118 -5.83 -12.59 3.77
C ASP A 118 -4.32 -12.42 3.56
N MET A 119 -3.92 -11.49 2.68
CA MET A 119 -2.51 -11.27 2.28
C MET A 119 -1.85 -12.52 1.66
N LYS A 120 -2.67 -13.42 1.09
CA LYS A 120 -2.20 -14.60 0.35
C LYS A 120 -2.58 -14.51 -1.12
N PHE A 121 -1.70 -15.04 -1.96
CA PHE A 121 -2.07 -15.28 -3.35
C PHE A 121 -3.04 -16.46 -3.43
N ASN A 122 -4.12 -16.29 -4.18
CA ASN A 122 -5.04 -17.35 -4.52
C ASN A 122 -5.35 -17.23 -6.01
N PHE A 123 -4.44 -17.74 -6.84
CA PHE A 123 -4.49 -17.50 -8.29
C PHE A 123 -5.65 -18.28 -8.92
N ASN A 124 -6.53 -17.57 -9.61
CA ASN A 124 -7.55 -18.17 -10.47
C ASN A 124 -6.93 -18.67 -11.80
N PRO A 125 -7.64 -19.48 -12.62
CA PRO A 125 -7.09 -20.03 -13.86
C PRO A 125 -6.51 -18.96 -14.81
N THR A 126 -7.21 -17.85 -15.01
CA THR A 126 -6.74 -16.74 -15.85
C THR A 126 -5.47 -16.09 -15.29
N GLU A 127 -5.35 -15.97 -13.97
CA GLU A 127 -4.13 -15.46 -13.34
C GLU A 127 -2.96 -16.41 -13.51
N GLN A 128 -3.18 -17.71 -13.42
CA GLN A 128 -2.14 -18.72 -13.60
C GLN A 128 -1.55 -18.67 -15.01
N GLU A 129 -2.37 -18.37 -16.03
CA GLU A 129 -1.92 -18.18 -17.42
C GLU A 129 -1.02 -16.94 -17.60
N MET A 130 -1.10 -15.95 -16.72
CA MET A 130 -0.27 -14.74 -16.76
C MET A 130 1.08 -14.90 -16.04
N LEU A 131 1.29 -16.00 -15.31
CA LEU A 131 2.51 -16.21 -14.53
C LEU A 131 3.65 -16.79 -15.39
N PRO A 132 4.91 -16.44 -15.12
CA PRO A 132 5.36 -15.52 -14.07
C PRO A 132 5.18 -14.05 -14.47
N VAL A 133 4.79 -13.22 -13.50
CA VAL A 133 4.81 -11.76 -13.65
C VAL A 133 6.11 -11.24 -13.06
N ILE A 134 6.91 -10.58 -13.90
CA ILE A 134 8.20 -10.01 -13.52
C ILE A 134 8.15 -8.51 -13.77
N TRP A 135 8.36 -7.72 -12.73
CA TRP A 135 8.47 -6.28 -12.85
C TRP A 135 9.47 -5.74 -11.82
N ASN A 136 10.51 -5.05 -12.31
CA ASN A 136 11.43 -4.27 -11.50
C ASN A 136 12.00 -5.00 -10.27
N GLY A 137 12.46 -6.23 -10.48
CA GLY A 137 13.04 -7.10 -9.45
C GLY A 137 12.03 -7.85 -8.60
N VAL A 138 10.73 -7.63 -8.79
CA VAL A 138 9.66 -8.42 -8.19
C VAL A 138 9.26 -9.52 -9.17
N THR A 139 9.27 -10.77 -8.70
CA THR A 139 8.78 -11.94 -9.44
C THR A 139 7.63 -12.56 -8.66
N ILE A 140 6.46 -12.65 -9.29
CA ILE A 140 5.34 -13.45 -8.82
C ILE A 140 5.22 -14.66 -9.74
N ASP A 141 5.33 -15.86 -9.17
CA ASP A 141 5.22 -17.12 -9.90
C ASP A 141 4.21 -18.07 -9.24
N ILE A 142 3.94 -19.18 -9.92
CA ILE A 142 2.93 -20.17 -9.50
C ILE A 142 3.24 -20.81 -8.14
N SER A 143 4.52 -20.86 -7.73
CA SER A 143 4.92 -21.44 -6.45
C SER A 143 4.43 -20.62 -5.25
N MET A 144 3.99 -19.39 -5.48
CA MET A 144 3.43 -18.50 -4.48
C MET A 144 1.94 -18.73 -4.23
N ASN A 145 1.28 -19.61 -4.98
CA ASN A 145 -0.14 -19.91 -4.79
C ASN A 145 -0.42 -20.42 -3.36
N ARG A 146 -1.47 -19.88 -2.75
CA ARG A 146 -1.89 -20.11 -1.35
C ARG A 146 -0.86 -19.70 -0.30
N LYS A 147 0.20 -18.99 -0.67
CA LYS A 147 1.22 -18.48 0.27
C LYS A 147 0.98 -17.01 0.57
N ALA A 148 1.34 -16.64 1.80
CA ALA A 148 1.39 -15.24 2.19
C ALA A 148 2.47 -14.51 1.39
N LEU A 149 2.19 -13.28 0.99
CA LEU A 149 3.20 -12.39 0.43
C LEU A 149 4.17 -11.97 1.52
N THR A 150 5.47 -12.16 1.27
CA THR A 150 6.53 -11.74 2.19
C THR A 150 7.21 -10.47 1.69
N HIS A 151 7.79 -9.69 2.61
CA HIS A 151 8.54 -8.47 2.23
C HIS A 151 9.75 -8.73 1.33
N GLY A 152 10.34 -9.94 1.40
CA GLY A 152 11.42 -10.33 0.51
C GLY A 152 10.98 -10.53 -0.95
N GLN A 153 9.69 -10.82 -1.18
CA GLN A 153 9.13 -11.03 -2.51
C GLN A 153 8.61 -9.72 -3.11
N CYS A 154 7.89 -8.92 -2.33
CA CYS A 154 7.49 -7.57 -2.70
C CYS A 154 7.57 -6.69 -1.46
N SER A 155 8.54 -5.78 -1.45
CA SER A 155 8.72 -4.88 -0.32
C SER A 155 7.70 -3.75 -0.35
N HIS A 156 7.60 -3.11 0.80
CA HIS A 156 6.84 -1.88 1.00
C HIS A 156 7.21 -0.79 -0.01
N ALA A 157 8.52 -0.56 -0.15
CA ALA A 157 9.05 0.39 -1.13
C ALA A 157 8.67 0.03 -2.57
N LYS A 158 8.68 -1.27 -2.93
CA LYS A 158 8.27 -1.71 -4.28
C LYS A 158 6.80 -1.51 -4.56
N THR A 159 5.95 -1.65 -3.55
CA THR A 159 4.52 -1.37 -3.72
C THR A 159 4.26 0.13 -3.89
N LEU A 160 4.97 0.99 -3.14
CA LEU A 160 4.89 2.44 -3.34
C LEU A 160 5.42 2.86 -4.71
N GLU A 161 6.55 2.31 -5.12
CA GLU A 161 7.14 2.56 -6.45
C GLU A 161 6.16 2.21 -7.58
N LEU A 162 5.42 1.10 -7.45
CA LEU A 162 4.34 0.76 -8.38
C LEU A 162 3.28 1.86 -8.45
N LEU A 163 2.77 2.34 -7.31
CA LEU A 163 1.75 3.40 -7.29
C LEU A 163 2.25 4.70 -7.92
N GLU A 164 3.52 5.06 -7.73
CA GLU A 164 4.13 6.23 -8.35
C GLU A 164 4.28 6.08 -9.86
N VAL A 165 4.69 4.91 -10.34
CA VAL A 165 4.78 4.62 -11.79
C VAL A 165 3.40 4.72 -12.45
N VAL A 166 2.36 4.21 -11.79
CA VAL A 166 0.99 4.34 -12.31
C VAL A 166 0.56 5.81 -12.35
N ARG A 167 0.84 6.58 -11.30
CA ARG A 167 0.54 8.02 -11.28
C ARG A 167 1.25 8.74 -12.42
N ALA A 168 2.53 8.45 -12.66
CA ALA A 168 3.30 9.03 -13.75
C ALA A 168 2.72 8.65 -15.12
N PHE A 169 2.26 7.42 -15.29
CA PHE A 169 1.54 7.00 -16.50
C PHE A 169 0.28 7.84 -16.73
N ILE A 170 -0.55 8.04 -15.70
CA ILE A 170 -1.75 8.88 -15.78
C ILE A 170 -1.39 10.31 -16.19
N GLU A 171 -0.38 10.88 -15.53
CA GLU A 171 0.08 12.24 -15.77
C GLU A 171 0.56 12.45 -17.22
N GLN A 172 1.29 11.49 -17.78
CA GLN A 172 1.99 11.66 -19.05
C GLN A 172 1.24 11.10 -20.27
N HIS A 173 0.43 10.05 -20.10
CA HIS A 173 -0.07 9.25 -21.22
C HIS A 173 -1.60 9.18 -21.31
N VAL A 174 -2.31 9.56 -20.25
CA VAL A 174 -3.78 9.51 -20.21
C VAL A 174 -4.34 10.92 -20.45
N ALA A 175 -5.40 11.03 -21.25
CA ALA A 175 -6.05 12.29 -21.63
C ALA A 175 -6.71 12.98 -20.43
#